data_AF-A0A9E4A2M0-F1
#
_entry.id   AF-A0A9E4A2M0-F1
#
_cell.length_a   1.000
_cell.length_b   1.000
_cell.length_c   1.000
_cell.angle_alpha   90.00
_cell.angle_beta   90.00
_cell.angle_gamma   90.00
#
_symmetry.space_group_name_H-M   'P 1'
#
loop_
_entity.id
_entity.type
_entity.pdbx_description
1 polymer ?
#
loop_
_entity_poly.entity_id
_entity_poly.type
_entity_poly.pdbx_seq_one_letter_code
_entity_poly.pdbx_strand_id
1 'polypeptide(L)'
;AVAQFKDKVPALGNGLAELIEKEQGANREFTAAFAAFHEKCRQSINPNLSEAAVEEMLIQHLLTERIFRTVFSNLVSRFSP
;
A
#
# COMPACT_ATOMS: atom_id res chain seq x y z
N ALA A 1 -0.06 -22.74 4.94
CA ALA A 1 0.32 -21.63 4.04
C ALA A 1 -0.75 -20.54 3.99
N VAL A 2 -1.99 -20.86 3.57
CA VAL A 2 -3.09 -19.86 3.46
C VAL A 2 -3.49 -19.23 4.81
N ALA A 3 -3.52 -20.01 5.91
CA ALA A 3 -3.88 -19.50 7.23
C ALA A 3 -2.91 -18.41 7.73
N GLN A 4 -1.59 -18.62 7.59
CA GLN A 4 -0.57 -17.61 7.93
C GLN A 4 -0.67 -16.34 7.07
N PHE A 5 -1.29 -16.43 5.89
CA PHE A 5 -1.47 -15.32 4.99
C PHE A 5 -2.63 -14.41 5.43
N LYS A 6 -3.70 -15.00 5.98
CA LYS A 6 -4.85 -14.25 6.49
C LYS A 6 -4.51 -13.29 7.62
N ASP A 7 -3.56 -13.64 8.49
CA ASP A 7 -3.21 -12.79 9.65
C ASP A 7 -2.11 -11.78 9.31
N LYS A 8 -1.19 -12.12 8.40
CA LYS A 8 -0.07 -11.26 8.03
C LYS A 8 -0.47 -10.06 7.18
N VAL A 9 -1.46 -10.21 6.30
CA VAL A 9 -1.88 -9.13 5.41
C VAL A 9 -2.49 -7.95 6.17
N PRO A 10 -3.45 -8.15 7.09
CA PRO A 10 -3.96 -7.08 7.94
C PRO A 10 -2.86 -6.42 8.78
N ALA A 11 -1.95 -7.20 9.36
CA ALA A 11 -0.85 -6.67 10.17
C ALA A 11 0.09 -5.76 9.36
N LEU A 12 0.42 -6.15 8.12
CA LEU A 12 1.24 -5.33 7.22
C LEU A 12 0.50 -4.07 6.76
N GLY A 13 -0.81 -4.16 6.53
CA GLY A 13 -1.64 -3.00 6.19
C GLY A 13 -1.69 -1.98 7.32
N ASN A 14 -1.94 -2.44 8.55
CA ASN A 14 -1.95 -1.57 9.73
C ASN A 14 -0.59 -0.91 9.95
N GLY A 15 0.51 -1.66 9.87
CA GLY A 15 1.85 -1.08 10.03
C GLY A 15 2.21 -0.07 8.93
N LEU A 16 1.69 -0.24 7.72
CA LEU A 16 1.87 0.74 6.64
C LEU A 16 1.03 2.01 6.88
N ALA A 17 -0.21 1.86 7.35
CA ALA A 17 -1.07 2.98 7.70
C ALA A 17 -0.46 3.82 8.83
N GLU A 18 0.01 3.18 9.91
CA GLU A 18 0.69 3.84 11.04
C GLU A 18 1.95 4.60 10.58
N LEU A 19 2.70 4.03 9.63
CA LEU A 19 3.88 4.70 9.08
C LEU A 19 3.49 5.94 8.25
N ILE A 20 2.46 5.84 7.43
CA ILE A 20 1.96 6.97 6.64
C ILE A 20 1.50 8.10 7.57
N GLU A 21 0.68 7.79 8.58
CA GLU A 21 0.19 8.77 9.55
C GLU A 21 1.35 9.49 10.26
N LYS A 22 2.35 8.72 10.71
CA LYS A 22 3.56 9.27 11.33
C LYS A 22 4.31 10.23 10.40
N GLU A 23 4.54 9.82 9.15
CA GLU A 23 5.28 10.64 8.18
C GLU A 23 4.46 11.88 7.76
N GLN A 24 3.13 11.80 7.67
CA GLN A 24 2.28 12.98 7.44
C GLN A 24 2.46 14.05 8.53
N GLY A 25 2.62 13.63 9.79
CA GLY A 25 2.81 14.55 10.92
C GLY A 25 4.25 15.07 11.10
N ALA A 26 5.26 14.32 10.64
CA ALA A 26 6.67 14.60 10.95
C ALA A 26 7.53 14.98 9.73
N ASN A 27 7.10 14.65 8.51
CA ASN A 27 7.93 14.72 7.31
C ASN A 27 7.28 15.59 6.22
N ARG A 28 7.75 16.84 6.11
CA ARG A 28 7.23 17.81 5.14
C ARG A 28 7.42 17.39 3.68
N GLU A 29 8.50 16.67 3.38
CA GLU A 29 8.74 16.19 2.02
C GLU A 29 7.71 15.12 1.65
N PHE A 30 7.43 14.21 2.58
CA PHE A 30 6.36 13.23 2.42
C PHE A 30 5.00 13.90 2.22
N THR A 31 4.62 14.86 3.08
CA THR A 31 3.34 15.59 2.94
C THR A 31 3.20 16.25 1.58
N ALA A 32 4.27 16.90 1.09
CA ALA A 32 4.26 17.57 -0.21
C ALA A 32 4.13 16.57 -1.37
N ALA A 33 4.86 15.46 -1.31
CA ALA A 33 4.77 14.39 -2.31
C ALA A 33 3.39 13.72 -2.32
N PHE A 34 2.81 13.47 -1.14
CA PHE A 34 1.49 12.88 -1.00
C PHE A 34 0.39 13.81 -1.54
N ALA A 35 0.46 15.11 -1.25
CA ALA A 35 -0.47 16.09 -1.81
C ALA A 35 -0.40 16.15 -3.34
N ALA A 36 0.81 16.12 -3.92
CA ALA A 36 1.00 16.07 -5.37
C ALA A 36 0.45 14.76 -5.97
N PHE A 37 0.61 13.65 -5.28
CA PHE A 37 0.06 12.35 -5.68
C PHE A 37 -1.47 12.35 -5.63
N HIS A 38 -2.07 12.85 -4.54
CA HIS A 38 -3.52 13.01 -4.39
C HIS A 38 -4.11 13.84 -5.52
N GLU A 39 -3.48 14.97 -5.86
CA GLU A 39 -3.94 15.81 -6.97
C GLU A 39 -3.90 15.07 -8.31
N LYS A 40 -2.83 14.30 -8.57
CA LYS A 40 -2.75 13.46 -9.77
C LYS A 40 -3.86 12.41 -9.81
N CYS A 41 -4.19 11.79 -8.69
CA CYS A 41 -5.32 10.85 -8.59
C CYS A 41 -6.65 11.53 -8.88
N ARG A 42 -6.90 12.72 -8.33
CA ARG A 42 -8.12 13.50 -8.60
C ARG A 42 -8.30 13.81 -10.08
N GLN A 43 -7.22 14.25 -10.74
CA GLN A 43 -7.22 14.57 -12.17
C GLN A 43 -7.42 13.33 -13.06
N SER A 44 -6.90 12.18 -12.64
CA SER A 44 -6.86 10.98 -13.49
C SER A 44 -8.06 10.05 -13.28
N ILE A 45 -8.72 10.12 -12.12
CA ILE A 45 -9.73 9.15 -11.70
C ILE A 45 -11.06 9.83 -11.40
N ASN A 46 -11.10 10.71 -10.40
CA ASN A 46 -12.31 11.41 -9.98
C ASN A 46 -11.95 12.65 -9.14
N PRO A 47 -12.40 13.87 -9.52
CA PRO A 47 -12.07 15.10 -8.80
C PRO A 47 -12.57 15.14 -7.36
N ASN A 48 -13.53 14.29 -6.98
CA ASN A 48 -14.08 14.22 -5.63
C ASN A 48 -13.40 13.17 -4.73
N LEU A 49 -12.27 12.60 -5.17
CA LEU A 49 -11.51 11.65 -4.35
C LEU A 49 -10.97 12.33 -3.09
N SER A 50 -11.29 11.75 -1.94
CA SER A 50 -10.73 12.16 -0.65
C SER A 50 -9.28 11.68 -0.50
N GLU A 51 -8.51 12.37 0.35
CA GLU A 51 -7.16 11.95 0.71
C GLU A 51 -7.15 10.56 1.35
N ALA A 52 -8.11 10.27 2.24
CA ALA A 52 -8.26 8.96 2.89
C ALA A 52 -8.48 7.83 1.87
N ALA A 53 -9.26 8.07 0.80
CA ALA A 53 -9.44 7.06 -0.25
C ALA A 53 -8.15 6.82 -1.04
N VAL A 54 -7.38 7.88 -1.32
CA VAL A 54 -6.07 7.75 -2.00
C VAL A 54 -5.04 7.07 -1.12
N GLU A 55 -5.05 7.32 0.19
CA GLU A 55 -4.22 6.61 1.15
C GLU A 55 -4.56 5.11 1.17
N GLU A 56 -5.85 4.77 1.23
CA GLU A 56 -6.30 3.39 1.17
C GLU A 56 -5.88 2.71 -0.14
N MET A 57 -6.02 3.39 -1.28
CA MET A 57 -5.55 2.89 -2.57
C MET A 57 -4.02 2.66 -2.59
N LEU A 58 -3.24 3.56 -1.99
CA LEU A 58 -1.79 3.42 -1.89
C LEU A 58 -1.41 2.20 -1.04
N ILE A 59 -2.04 2.02 0.11
CA ILE A 59 -1.84 0.86 0.98
C ILE A 59 -2.21 -0.43 0.23
N GLN A 60 -3.37 -0.47 -0.41
CA GLN A 60 -3.80 -1.63 -1.20
C GLN A 60 -2.81 -1.93 -2.34
N HIS A 61 -2.30 -0.91 -3.05
CA HIS A 61 -1.33 -1.09 -4.12
C HIS A 61 -0.02 -1.72 -3.62
N LEU A 62 0.56 -1.17 -2.54
CA LEU A 62 1.81 -1.67 -1.96
C LEU A 62 1.66 -3.08 -1.39
N LEU A 63 0.52 -3.38 -0.74
CA LEU A 63 0.25 -4.71 -0.22
C LEU A 63 0.04 -5.73 -1.33
N THR A 64 -0.79 -5.41 -2.33
CA THR A 64 -1.03 -6.33 -3.44
C THR A 64 0.26 -6.60 -4.19
N GLU A 65 1.04 -5.59 -4.56
CA GLU A 65 2.34 -5.80 -5.22
C GLU A 65 3.26 -6.73 -4.38
N ARG A 66 3.40 -6.46 -3.08
CA ARG A 66 4.28 -7.24 -2.19
C ARG A 66 3.79 -8.68 -2.00
N ILE A 67 2.48 -8.87 -1.86
CA ILE A 67 1.83 -10.18 -1.76
C ILE A 67 2.02 -10.95 -3.07
N PHE A 68 1.76 -10.32 -4.22
CA PHE A 68 1.95 -10.93 -5.54
C PHE A 68 3.41 -11.36 -5.71
N ARG A 69 4.39 -10.50 -5.44
CA ARG A 69 5.82 -10.86 -5.52
C ARG A 69 6.16 -12.05 -4.61
N THR A 70 5.68 -12.04 -3.37
CA THR A 70 6.00 -13.09 -2.39
C THR A 70 5.33 -14.42 -2.74
N VAL A 71 4.04 -14.42 -3.09
CA VAL A 71 3.30 -15.64 -3.42
C VAL A 71 3.80 -16.26 -4.73
N PHE A 72 4.02 -15.45 -5.77
CA PHE A 72 4.50 -15.95 -7.06
C PHE A 72 5.97 -16.39 -7.01
N SER A 73 6.83 -15.72 -6.22
CA SER A 73 8.22 -16.17 -6.00
C SER A 73 8.29 -17.49 -5.22
N ASN A 74 7.44 -17.66 -4.20
CA ASN A 74 7.37 -18.92 -3.44
C ASN A 74 6.81 -20.09 -4.27
N LEU A 75 5.91 -19.82 -5.24
CA LEU A 75 5.45 -20.84 -6.18
C LEU A 75 6.57 -21.27 -7.12
N VAL A 76 7.32 -20.34 -7.70
CA VAL A 76 8.47 -20.66 -8.57
C VAL A 76 9.56 -21.45 -7.82
N SER A 77 9.88 -21.06 -6.58
CA SER A 77 10.85 -21.79 -5.73
C SER A 77 10.44 -23.23 -5.40
N ARG A 78 9.14 -23.55 -5.45
CA ARG A 78 8.59 -24.87 -5.09
C ARG A 78 8.46 -25.82 -6.29
N PHE A 79 8.69 -25.31 -7.50
CA PHE A 79 8.65 -26.08 -8.75
C PHE A 79 10.00 -26.05 -9.51
N SER A 80 11.07 -25.57 -8.88
CA SER A 80 12.44 -25.82 -9.35
C SER A 80 12.86 -27.22 -8.91
N PRO A 81 13.36 -28.09 -9.82
CA PRO A 81 14.02 -29.34 -9.42
C PRO A 81 15.29 -29.07 -8.59
#